data_AF-A0AAJ3J0N7-F1
#
_entry.id   AF-A0AAJ3J0N7-F1
#
_cell.length_a   1.000
_cell.length_b   1.000
_cell.length_c   1.000
_cell.angle_alpha   90.00
_cell.angle_beta   90.00
_cell.angle_gamma   90.00
#
_symmetry.space_group_name_H-M   'P 1'
#
loop_
_entity.id
_entity.type
_entity.pdbx_description
1 polymer ?
#
loop_
_entity_poly.entity_id
_entity_poly.type
_entity_poly.pdbx_seq_one_letter_code
_entity_poly.pdbx_strand_id
1 'polypeptide(L)'
;MKLWPEYAQNIIVGVIFEGEWNWYVTEREYWFLNTEMEERFGIPILDETTVGAFLDHICEYKVATGELTSMLQLLDGAIQHQDEVLEFCPALYVNFDEKVLYSLFPEPASFEHYVPAGWKGEYQNFLNEVPSPEQYWMIEGSNFFEKFT
;
A
#
# COMPACT_ATOMS: atom_id res chain seq x y z
N MET A 1 0.46 9.83 -11.71
CA MET A 1 0.05 9.63 -10.31
C MET A 1 -1.03 10.65 -10.00
N LYS A 2 -2.20 10.19 -9.53
CA LYS A 2 -3.37 11.05 -9.28
C LYS A 2 -3.38 11.67 -7.88
N LEU A 3 -2.96 10.91 -6.87
CA LEU A 3 -2.81 11.35 -5.48
C LEU A 3 -1.35 11.25 -5.07
N TRP A 4 -0.91 12.18 -4.23
CA TRP A 4 0.40 12.08 -3.56
C TRP A 4 0.22 11.36 -2.22
N PRO A 5 1.19 10.53 -1.81
CA PRO A 5 1.22 10.01 -0.45
C PRO A 5 1.22 11.17 0.54
N GLU A 6 0.42 11.05 1.59
CA GLU A 6 0.30 12.04 2.65
C GLU A 6 0.10 11.27 3.96
N TYR A 7 0.99 11.52 4.92
CA TYR A 7 1.02 10.77 6.17
C TYR A 7 -0.38 10.64 6.81
N ALA A 8 -0.77 9.39 7.08
CA ALA A 8 -2.06 9.02 7.67
C ALA A 8 -3.33 9.42 6.90
N GLN A 9 -3.22 9.88 5.65
CA GLN A 9 -4.34 10.14 4.76
C GLN A 9 -4.25 9.26 3.51
N ASN A 10 -3.30 9.56 2.62
CA ASN A 10 -3.09 8.83 1.38
C ASN A 10 -1.90 7.89 1.52
N ILE A 11 -2.14 6.60 1.42
CA ILE A 11 -1.13 5.57 1.65
C ILE A 11 -0.84 4.80 0.36
N ILE A 12 0.39 4.31 0.25
CA ILE A 12 0.82 3.41 -0.82
C ILE A 12 0.46 1.98 -0.42
N VAL A 13 -0.28 1.29 -1.29
CA VAL A 13 -0.73 -0.09 -1.07
C VAL A 13 -0.34 -0.99 -2.22
N GLY A 14 0.35 -2.08 -1.91
CA GLY A 14 0.67 -3.15 -2.85
C GLY A 14 -0.44 -4.18 -2.85
N VAL A 15 -1.00 -4.48 -4.02
CA VAL A 15 -2.12 -5.39 -4.21
C VAL A 15 -1.73 -6.52 -5.14
N ILE A 16 -2.03 -7.76 -4.74
CA ILE A 16 -2.02 -8.93 -5.61
C ILE A 16 -3.45 -9.41 -5.81
N PHE A 17 -3.86 -9.50 -7.07
CA PHE A 17 -5.15 -10.07 -7.47
C PHE A 17 -5.01 -10.72 -8.84
N GLU A 18 -5.51 -11.95 -8.99
CA GLU A 18 -5.39 -12.76 -10.21
C GLU A 18 -3.94 -12.96 -10.68
N GLY A 19 -2.99 -13.03 -9.73
CA GLY A 19 -1.56 -13.22 -9.98
C GLY A 19 -0.83 -11.96 -10.46
N GLU A 20 -1.49 -10.80 -10.51
CA GLU A 20 -0.87 -9.54 -10.92
C GLU A 20 -0.59 -8.61 -9.73
N TRP A 21 0.62 -8.07 -9.70
CA TRP A 21 1.02 -7.04 -8.74
C TRP A 21 0.61 -5.64 -9.21
N ASN A 22 0.06 -4.84 -8.31
CA ASN A 22 -0.40 -3.48 -8.59
C ASN A 22 -0.15 -2.55 -7.40
N TRP A 23 0.33 -1.34 -7.69
CA TRP A 23 0.42 -0.28 -6.68
C TRP A 23 -0.75 0.69 -6.79
N TYR A 24 -1.26 1.10 -5.63
CA TYR A 24 -2.29 2.14 -5.50
C TYR A 24 -1.85 3.20 -4.50
N VAL A 25 -2.20 4.45 -4.76
CA VAL A 25 -2.10 5.55 -3.79
C VAL A 25 -3.50 6.08 -3.53
N THR A 26 -4.05 5.78 -2.36
CA THR A 26 -5.45 6.04 -2.01
C THR A 26 -5.59 6.44 -0.54
N GLU A 27 -6.76 6.96 -0.19
CA GLU A 27 -7.17 7.09 1.20
C GLU A 27 -7.06 5.75 1.95
N ARG A 28 -6.58 5.80 3.20
CA ARG A 28 -6.37 4.58 4.01
C ARG A 28 -7.68 3.88 4.37
N GLU A 29 -8.78 4.62 4.45
CA GLU A 29 -10.12 4.16 4.84
C GLU A 29 -10.61 3.03 3.91
N TYR A 30 -10.13 3.00 2.67
CA TYR A 30 -10.52 1.99 1.70
C TYR A 30 -10.09 0.58 2.11
N TRP A 31 -9.02 0.45 2.91
CA TRP A 31 -8.31 -0.80 3.18
C TRP A 31 -8.66 -1.47 4.51
N PHE A 32 -9.67 -0.98 5.22
CA PHE A 32 -10.25 -1.69 6.38
C PHE A 32 -11.17 -2.82 5.92
N LEU A 33 -10.59 -3.91 5.44
CA LEU A 33 -11.25 -4.92 4.61
C LEU A 33 -12.56 -5.48 5.17
N ASN A 34 -12.75 -5.56 6.49
CA ASN A 34 -13.94 -6.12 7.13
C ASN A 34 -14.73 -5.10 7.97
N THR A 35 -14.65 -3.83 7.59
CA THR A 35 -15.45 -2.75 8.17
C THR A 35 -16.21 -2.05 7.06
N GLU A 36 -17.51 -1.82 7.24
CA GLU A 36 -18.28 -0.99 6.32
C GLU A 36 -17.75 0.45 6.36
N MET A 37 -17.33 0.96 5.21
CA MET A 37 -16.86 2.33 5.02
C MET A 37 -17.71 2.97 3.92
N GLU A 38 -18.18 4.20 4.15
CA GLU A 38 -19.02 4.92 3.16
C GLU A 38 -18.26 5.11 1.84
N GLU A 39 -16.94 5.23 1.95
CA GLU A 39 -16.00 5.46 0.87
C GLU A 39 -15.74 4.20 0.02
N ARG A 40 -16.18 3.02 0.45
CA ARG A 40 -15.95 1.75 -0.29
C ARG A 40 -17.06 1.42 -1.29
N PHE A 41 -17.70 2.41 -1.87
CA PHE A 41 -18.65 2.25 -2.99
C PHE A 41 -19.81 1.27 -2.70
N GLY A 42 -20.22 1.15 -1.43
CA GLY A 42 -21.23 0.19 -0.99
C GLY A 42 -20.74 -1.26 -0.88
N ILE A 43 -19.42 -1.49 -0.85
CA ILE A 43 -18.78 -2.79 -0.62
C ILE A 43 -18.51 -2.94 0.88
N PRO A 44 -19.31 -3.73 1.63
CA PRO A 44 -19.20 -3.80 3.08
C PRO A 44 -17.97 -4.60 3.54
N ILE A 45 -17.64 -5.67 2.81
CA ILE A 45 -16.50 -6.55 3.05
C ILE A 45 -15.70 -6.57 1.75
N LEU A 46 -14.40 -6.27 1.84
CA LEU A 46 -13.44 -6.32 0.76
C LEU A 46 -12.64 -7.63 0.86
N ASP A 47 -13.07 -8.63 0.10
CA ASP A 47 -12.45 -9.96 0.03
C ASP A 47 -12.18 -10.37 -1.42
N GLU A 48 -11.76 -11.62 -1.63
CA GLU A 48 -11.43 -12.17 -2.95
C GLU A 48 -12.61 -12.18 -3.94
N THR A 49 -13.84 -12.04 -3.47
CA THR A 49 -15.06 -12.06 -4.28
C THR A 49 -15.51 -10.66 -4.70
N THR A 50 -15.18 -9.65 -3.89
CA THR A 50 -15.59 -8.25 -4.13
C THR A 50 -14.47 -7.37 -4.69
N VAL A 51 -13.22 -7.81 -4.57
CA VAL A 51 -12.04 -7.03 -4.97
C VAL A 51 -12.08 -6.59 -6.43
N GLY A 52 -12.57 -7.40 -7.36
CA GLY A 52 -12.65 -7.01 -8.77
C GLY A 52 -13.45 -5.72 -8.97
N ALA A 53 -14.66 -5.66 -8.39
CA ALA A 53 -15.50 -4.46 -8.46
C ALA A 53 -14.87 -3.26 -7.72
N PHE A 54 -14.20 -3.51 -6.60
CA PHE A 54 -13.50 -2.47 -5.85
C PHE A 54 -12.33 -1.87 -6.66
N LEU A 55 -11.48 -2.70 -7.27
CA LEU A 55 -10.34 -2.25 -8.06
C LEU A 55 -10.77 -1.50 -9.33
N ASP A 56 -11.90 -1.85 -9.92
CA ASP A 56 -12.52 -1.09 -11.01
C ASP A 56 -12.87 0.35 -10.57
N HIS A 57 -13.39 0.53 -9.34
CA HIS A 57 -13.72 1.85 -8.80
C HIS A 57 -12.49 2.70 -8.49
N ILE A 58 -11.37 2.08 -8.09
CA ILE A 58 -10.14 2.81 -7.73
C ILE A 58 -9.06 2.76 -8.83
N CYS A 59 -9.39 2.29 -10.03
CA CYS A 59 -8.42 2.05 -11.11
C CYS A 59 -7.61 3.30 -11.49
N GLU A 60 -8.17 4.49 -11.34
CA GLU A 60 -7.49 5.77 -11.61
C GLU A 60 -6.42 6.15 -10.57
N TYR A 61 -6.43 5.51 -9.40
CA TYR A 61 -5.44 5.68 -8.34
C TYR A 61 -4.29 4.67 -8.45
N LYS A 62 -4.35 3.75 -9.42
CA LYS A 62 -3.25 2.85 -9.75
C LYS A 62 -2.04 3.67 -10.21
N VAL A 63 -0.85 3.31 -9.75
CA VAL A 63 0.40 3.98 -10.09
C VAL A 63 1.42 2.97 -10.60
N ALA A 64 2.23 3.37 -11.57
CA ALA A 64 3.34 2.54 -12.01
C ALA A 64 4.51 2.64 -11.03
N THR A 65 5.24 1.53 -10.86
CA THR A 65 6.45 1.47 -10.01
C THR A 65 7.45 2.56 -10.36
N GLY A 66 7.69 2.81 -11.66
CA GLY A 66 8.59 3.87 -12.11
C GLY A 66 8.13 5.28 -11.73
N GLU A 67 6.83 5.52 -11.54
CA GLU A 67 6.34 6.82 -11.05
C GLU A 67 6.65 7.02 -9.57
N LEU A 68 6.46 5.98 -8.74
CA LEU A 68 6.86 5.99 -7.33
C LEU A 68 8.37 6.14 -7.17
N THR A 69 9.16 5.45 -8.01
CA THR A 69 10.62 5.62 -8.05
C THR A 69 11.01 7.06 -8.42
N SER A 70 10.39 7.63 -9.47
CA SER A 70 10.67 9.02 -9.89
C SER A 70 10.32 10.03 -8.80
N MET A 71 9.24 9.79 -8.06
CA MET A 71 8.84 10.59 -6.91
C MET A 71 9.93 10.58 -5.83
N LEU A 72 10.42 9.40 -5.42
CA LEU A 72 11.50 9.31 -4.44
C LEU A 72 12.79 10.00 -4.91
N GLN A 73 13.15 9.85 -6.18
CA GLN A 73 14.31 10.53 -6.77
C GLN A 73 14.18 12.06 -6.78
N LEU A 74 12.97 12.58 -7.01
CA LEU A 74 12.69 14.02 -6.96
C LEU A 74 12.83 14.59 -5.54
N LEU A 75 12.47 13.78 -4.54
CA LEU A 75 12.55 14.14 -3.12
C LEU A 75 13.96 13.91 -2.54
N ASP A 76 14.85 13.24 -3.27
CA ASP A 76 16.23 13.00 -2.85
C ASP A 76 16.94 14.36 -2.66
N GLY A 77 17.36 14.63 -1.42
CA GLY A 77 17.95 15.91 -1.01
C GLY A 77 16.97 16.95 -0.45
N ALA A 78 15.65 16.76 -0.61
CA ALA A 78 14.63 17.56 0.08
C ALA A 78 14.31 16.99 1.48
N ILE A 79 14.26 15.66 1.57
CA ILE A 79 14.04 14.93 2.83
C ILE A 79 15.25 15.09 3.75
N GLN A 80 15.01 15.55 4.99
CA GLN A 80 16.07 15.75 5.99
C GLN A 80 15.97 14.80 7.18
N HIS A 81 14.75 14.33 7.49
CA HIS A 81 14.48 13.49 8.65
C HIS A 81 13.83 12.16 8.27
N GLN A 82 14.07 11.14 9.10
CA GLN A 82 13.52 9.79 8.91
C GLN A 82 11.99 9.80 8.86
N ASP A 83 11.35 10.63 9.69
CA ASP A 83 9.88 10.70 9.78
C ASP A 83 9.23 11.17 8.47
N GLU A 84 9.93 12.01 7.68
CA GLU A 84 9.46 12.48 6.37
C GLU A 84 9.46 11.36 5.33
N VAL A 85 10.27 10.31 5.51
CA VAL A 85 10.32 9.19 4.57
C VAL A 85 9.14 8.25 4.76
N LEU A 86 8.55 8.21 5.97
CA LEU A 86 7.52 7.25 6.35
C LEU A 86 6.26 7.36 5.51
N GLU A 87 5.91 8.55 5.02
CA GLU A 87 4.76 8.74 4.14
C GLU A 87 4.94 8.08 2.76
N PHE A 88 6.19 7.84 2.35
CA PHE A 88 6.52 7.21 1.08
C PHE A 88 6.83 5.71 1.21
N CYS A 89 6.85 5.17 2.43
CA CYS A 89 6.92 3.73 2.65
C CYS A 89 5.57 3.08 2.27
N PRO A 90 5.57 1.87 1.66
CA PRO A 90 4.33 1.17 1.42
C PRO A 90 3.72 0.80 2.78
N ALA A 91 2.48 1.21 3.00
CA ALA A 91 1.81 1.01 4.28
C ALA A 91 1.22 -0.39 4.38
N LEU A 92 0.73 -0.92 3.25
CA LEU A 92 0.00 -2.18 3.20
C LEU A 92 0.46 -3.05 2.03
N TYR A 93 0.46 -4.35 2.29
CA TYR A 93 0.54 -5.43 1.31
C TYR A 93 -0.74 -6.24 1.43
N VAL A 94 -1.49 -6.37 0.35
CA VAL A 94 -2.77 -7.09 0.32
C VAL A 94 -2.74 -8.11 -0.80
N ASN A 95 -2.73 -9.39 -0.45
CA ASN A 95 -2.80 -10.49 -1.40
C ASN A 95 -4.18 -11.14 -1.32
N PHE A 96 -5.03 -10.83 -2.30
CA PHE A 96 -6.38 -11.38 -2.39
C PHE A 96 -6.39 -12.85 -2.81
N ASP A 97 -5.37 -13.30 -3.56
CA ASP A 97 -5.27 -14.68 -4.00
C ASP A 97 -4.94 -15.62 -2.83
N GLU A 98 -4.10 -15.16 -1.89
CA GLU A 98 -3.68 -15.93 -0.70
C GLU A 98 -4.43 -15.54 0.58
N LYS A 99 -5.30 -14.54 0.53
CA LYS A 99 -6.09 -14.03 1.68
C LYS A 99 -5.22 -13.49 2.81
N VAL A 100 -4.26 -12.65 2.46
CA VAL A 100 -3.27 -12.09 3.38
C VAL A 100 -3.26 -10.58 3.33
N LEU A 101 -3.16 -9.94 4.50
CA LEU A 101 -2.82 -8.53 4.65
C LEU A 101 -1.62 -8.40 5.59
N TYR A 102 -0.60 -7.67 5.14
CA TYR A 102 0.47 -7.18 6.01
C TYR A 102 0.41 -5.67 6.15
N SER A 103 0.56 -5.20 7.38
CA SER A 103 0.65 -3.78 7.69
C SER A 103 2.05 -3.41 8.17
N LEU A 104 2.59 -2.32 7.61
CA LEU A 104 3.82 -1.65 8.01
C LEU A 104 3.52 -0.18 8.30
N PHE A 105 2.37 0.07 8.92
CA PHE A 105 1.87 1.42 9.18
C PHE A 105 2.22 1.86 10.61
N PRO A 106 3.01 2.93 10.81
CA PRO A 106 3.59 3.25 12.12
C PRO A 106 2.56 3.62 13.20
N GLU A 107 1.35 4.03 12.82
CA GLU A 107 0.28 4.37 13.76
C GLU A 107 -0.59 3.15 14.12
N PRO A 108 -1.26 3.16 15.28
CA PRO A 108 -2.20 2.10 15.69
C PRO A 108 -3.52 2.16 14.89
N ALA A 109 -3.44 2.05 13.57
CA ALA A 109 -4.60 1.91 12.69
C ALA A 109 -5.14 0.48 12.70
N SER A 110 -4.31 -0.51 13.05
CA SER A 110 -4.71 -1.91 13.26
C SER A 110 -5.36 -2.58 12.04
N PHE A 111 -4.94 -2.24 10.81
CA PHE A 111 -5.50 -2.83 9.57
C PHE A 111 -5.55 -4.35 9.61
N GLU A 112 -4.52 -4.97 10.19
CA GLU A 112 -4.38 -6.41 10.39
C GLU A 112 -5.52 -7.05 11.21
N HIS A 113 -6.24 -6.26 12.01
CA HIS A 113 -7.41 -6.73 12.78
C HIS A 113 -8.73 -6.60 12.00
N TYR A 114 -8.74 -5.85 10.90
CA TYR A 114 -9.93 -5.60 10.07
C TYR A 114 -9.89 -6.41 8.78
N VAL A 115 -9.42 -7.65 8.83
CA VAL A 115 -9.40 -8.57 7.68
C VAL A 115 -10.67 -9.43 7.62
N PRO A 116 -11.10 -9.91 6.44
CA PRO A 116 -12.28 -10.77 6.31
C PRO A 116 -12.11 -12.10 7.04
N ALA A 117 -13.22 -12.80 7.27
CA ALA A 117 -13.18 -14.09 7.95
C ALA A 117 -12.32 -15.11 7.18
N GLY A 118 -11.37 -15.74 7.88
CA GLY A 118 -10.46 -16.72 7.28
C GLY A 118 -9.23 -16.11 6.61
N TRP A 119 -9.10 -14.79 6.61
CA TRP A 119 -7.88 -14.10 6.17
C TRP A 119 -6.84 -14.02 7.28
N LYS A 120 -5.57 -13.90 6.87
CA LYS A 120 -4.43 -13.65 7.75
C LYS A 120 -4.08 -12.17 7.72
N GLY A 121 -4.21 -11.49 8.86
CA GLY A 121 -3.71 -10.12 9.04
C GLY A 121 -2.52 -10.11 10.00
N GLU A 122 -1.39 -9.50 9.62
CA GLU A 122 -0.22 -9.35 10.49
C GLU A 122 0.44 -7.98 10.36
N TYR A 123 0.80 -7.40 11.50
CA TYR A 123 1.70 -6.25 11.55
C TYR A 123 3.15 -6.72 11.43
N GLN A 124 3.79 -6.47 10.29
CA GLN A 124 5.17 -6.90 10.03
C GLN A 124 5.86 -6.10 8.92
N ASN A 125 7.19 -6.11 8.91
CA ASN A 125 7.97 -5.60 7.79
C ASN A 125 7.87 -6.56 6.60
N PHE A 126 7.09 -6.17 5.58
CA PHE A 126 6.86 -6.94 4.37
C PHE A 126 7.69 -6.48 3.17
N LEU A 127 8.62 -5.52 3.32
CA LEU A 127 9.32 -4.94 2.15
C LEU A 127 10.04 -6.00 1.31
N ASN A 128 10.54 -7.07 1.95
CA ASN A 128 11.19 -8.19 1.25
C ASN A 128 10.21 -9.14 0.54
N GLU A 129 8.91 -9.08 0.86
CA GLU A 129 7.85 -9.87 0.23
C GLU A 129 7.39 -9.25 -1.10
N VAL A 130 7.69 -7.96 -1.32
CA VAL A 130 7.39 -7.28 -2.57
C VAL A 130 8.31 -7.80 -3.68
N PRO A 131 7.78 -8.17 -4.86
CA PRO A 131 8.59 -8.65 -5.97
C PRO A 131 9.67 -7.64 -6.35
N SER A 132 10.90 -8.09 -6.61
CA SER A 132 12.04 -7.22 -6.94
C SER A 132 11.76 -6.15 -8.01
N PRO A 133 11.05 -6.40 -9.14
CA PRO A 133 10.76 -5.34 -10.12
C PRO A 133 9.79 -4.28 -9.59
N GLU A 134 9.09 -4.53 -8.49
CA GLU A 134 8.05 -3.68 -7.92
C GLU A 134 8.53 -2.89 -6.70
N GLN A 135 9.74 -3.19 -6.20
CA GLN A 135 10.36 -2.48 -5.09
C GLN A 135 10.83 -1.08 -5.54
N TYR A 136 9.89 -0.14 -5.65
CA TYR A 136 10.14 1.21 -6.17
C TYR A 136 11.20 2.01 -5.40
N TRP A 137 11.46 1.63 -4.15
CA TRP A 137 12.49 2.22 -3.28
C TRP A 137 13.91 1.70 -3.56
N MET A 138 14.06 0.67 -4.39
CA MET A 138 15.38 0.18 -4.82
C MET A 138 15.88 1.01 -6.00
N ILE A 139 16.69 2.03 -5.71
CA ILE A 139 17.21 2.99 -6.69
C ILE A 139 18.68 2.68 -6.94
N GLU A 140 19.03 2.35 -8.19
CA GLU A 140 20.40 2.00 -8.60
C GLU A 140 21.05 0.90 -7.74
N GLY A 141 20.23 -0.03 -7.23
CA GLY A 141 20.68 -1.13 -6.37
C GLY A 141 20.84 -0.77 -4.89
N SER A 142 20.48 0.45 -4.49
CA SER A 142 20.47 0.90 -3.09
C SER A 142 19.05 1.07 -2.58
N ASN A 143 18.78 0.67 -1.34
CA ASN A 143 17.51 0.92 -0.69
C ASN A 143 17.44 2.40 -0.28
N PHE A 144 16.47 3.13 -0.82
CA PHE A 144 16.29 4.55 -0.52
C PHE A 144 16.00 4.81 0.97
N PHE A 145 15.19 3.96 1.60
CA PHE A 145 14.77 4.17 2.99
C PHE A 145 15.91 3.97 3.99
N GLU A 146 16.90 3.13 3.66
CA GLU A 146 18.07 2.87 4.52
C GLU A 146 19.01 4.09 4.62
N LYS A 147 18.89 5.08 3.73
CA LYS A 147 19.66 6.33 3.80
C LYS A 147 19.35 7.15 5.06
N PHE A 148 18.20 6.89 5.70
CA PHE A 148 17.65 7.70 6.79
C PHE A 148 17.55 6.93 8.12
N THR A 149 18.17 5.75 8.20
CA THR A 149 18.31 4.91 9.41
C THR A 149 19.60 5.17 10.19
#